data_AF-A0AAU9HY04-F1
#
_entry.id   AF-A0AAU9HY04-F1
#
_cell.length_a   1.000
_cell.length_b   1.000
_cell.length_c   1.000
_cell.angle_alpha   90.00
_cell.angle_beta   90.00
_cell.angle_gamma   90.00
#
_symmetry.space_group_name_H-M   'P 1'
#
loop_
_entity.id
_entity.type
_entity.pdbx_description
1 polymer ?
#
loop_
_entity_poly.entity_id
_entity_poly.type
_entity_poly.pdbx_seq_one_letter_code
_entity_poly.pdbx_strand_id
1 'polypeptide(L)'
;MPSTVNAKLNDQGEINADINGIAISIKAQRCSEDSPGIMLCNRSPVVEVTFPGAKPIALEPEALYVDSNSTFYHGPLDDTYKKNRHSIILTDINGDGHEDVVVWSGKEGNYGGPSYSVYLFDAAQKTLVFNQSLSDITVMANGLFSVKGSMLTSTSGDGCCIHVFDTYELKNNEVVLIERLTEDTNDPANPKKKMERLQGGEMKEVSN
;
A
#
# COMPACT_ATOMS: atom_id res chain seq x y z
N MET A 1 3.34 8.36 -17.24
CA MET A 1 2.86 9.44 -16.33
C MET A 1 1.83 8.81 -15.41
N PRO A 2 1.75 9.22 -14.13
CA PRO A 2 0.71 8.71 -13.24
C PRO A 2 -0.68 9.07 -13.78
N SER A 3 -1.67 8.24 -13.49
CA SER A 3 -3.06 8.41 -13.91
C SER A 3 -3.99 8.05 -12.77
N THR A 4 -5.17 8.66 -12.75
CA THR A 4 -6.19 8.39 -11.74
C THR A 4 -7.57 8.29 -12.40
N VAL A 5 -8.43 7.46 -11.82
CA VAL A 5 -9.83 7.34 -12.21
C VAL A 5 -10.66 7.21 -10.94
N ASN A 6 -11.71 8.02 -10.84
CA ASN A 6 -12.66 7.97 -9.74
C ASN A 6 -13.93 7.24 -10.18
N ALA A 7 -14.44 6.36 -9.33
CA ALA A 7 -15.64 5.59 -9.59
C ALA A 7 -16.38 5.28 -8.28
N LYS A 8 -17.69 5.06 -8.39
CA LYS A 8 -18.54 4.62 -7.28
C LYS A 8 -19.25 3.34 -7.67
N LEU A 9 -19.55 2.50 -6.68
CA LEU A 9 -20.39 1.33 -6.87
C LEU A 9 -21.75 1.77 -7.43
N ASN A 10 -22.20 1.11 -8.50
CA ASN A 10 -23.55 1.29 -9.04
C ASN A 10 -24.60 0.58 -8.15
N ASP A 11 -25.87 0.62 -8.57
CA ASP A 11 -26.98 -0.01 -7.83
C ASP A 11 -26.84 -1.54 -7.73
N GLN A 12 -26.03 -2.14 -8.61
CA GLN A 12 -25.69 -3.56 -8.60
C GLN A 12 -24.43 -3.86 -7.79
N GLY A 13 -23.83 -2.88 -7.10
CA GLY A 13 -22.59 -3.09 -6.33
C GLY A 13 -21.36 -3.34 -7.20
N GLU A 14 -21.30 -2.72 -8.38
CA GLU A 14 -20.22 -2.91 -9.34
C GLU A 14 -19.52 -1.60 -9.71
N ILE A 15 -18.21 -1.69 -9.97
CA ILE A 15 -17.41 -0.68 -10.66
C ILE A 15 -16.74 -1.37 -11.85
N ASN A 16 -16.68 -0.69 -12.99
CA ASN A 16 -15.83 -1.07 -14.12
C ASN A 16 -15.08 0.17 -14.58
N ALA A 17 -13.76 0.07 -14.70
CA ALA A 17 -12.90 1.14 -15.14
C ALA A 17 -11.75 0.60 -16.01
N ASP A 18 -11.21 1.46 -16.86
CA ASP A 18 -9.94 1.25 -17.55
C ASP A 18 -8.99 2.36 -17.12
N ILE A 19 -7.75 1.98 -16.78
CA ILE A 19 -6.70 2.94 -16.43
C ILE A 19 -5.40 2.58 -17.16
N ASN A 20 -5.11 3.31 -18.23
CA ASN A 20 -3.99 3.07 -19.14
C ASN A 20 -4.00 1.65 -19.75
N GLY A 21 -5.18 1.13 -20.13
CA GLY A 21 -5.32 -0.18 -20.77
C GLY A 21 -5.33 -1.36 -19.80
N ILE A 22 -5.26 -1.12 -18.49
CA ILE A 22 -5.53 -2.12 -17.46
C ILE A 22 -6.98 -1.97 -17.04
N ALA A 23 -7.80 -2.99 -17.32
CA ALA A 23 -9.19 -3.00 -16.92
C ALA A 23 -9.32 -3.50 -15.47
N ILE A 24 -10.10 -2.79 -14.66
CA ILE A 24 -10.40 -3.16 -13.28
C ILE A 24 -11.92 -3.26 -13.14
N SER A 25 -12.39 -4.38 -12.58
CA SER A 25 -13.77 -4.50 -12.10
C SER A 25 -13.80 -4.76 -10.60
N ILE A 26 -14.76 -4.15 -9.90
CA ILE A 26 -15.02 -4.42 -8.49
C ILE A 26 -16.45 -4.92 -8.39
N LYS A 27 -16.64 -6.01 -7.65
CA LYS A 27 -17.95 -6.52 -7.26
C LYS A 27 -18.02 -6.60 -5.75
N ALA A 28 -18.90 -5.82 -5.15
CA ALA A 28 -19.07 -5.75 -3.72
C ALA A 28 -20.52 -5.46 -3.36
N GLN A 29 -21.10 -6.31 -2.52
CA GLN A 29 -22.49 -6.19 -2.08
C GLN A 29 -22.56 -5.79 -0.61
N ARG A 30 -23.67 -5.15 -0.24
CA ARG A 30 -24.01 -4.82 1.16
C ARG A 30 -22.90 -4.05 1.87
N CYS A 31 -22.24 -3.14 1.15
CA CYS A 31 -21.28 -2.22 1.75
C CYS A 31 -21.99 -1.21 2.66
N SER A 32 -21.29 -0.71 3.67
CA SER A 32 -21.74 0.36 4.56
C SER A 32 -20.85 1.58 4.38
N GLU A 33 -21.41 2.78 4.47
CA GLU A 33 -20.61 4.00 4.46
C GLU A 33 -19.77 4.07 5.76
N ASP A 34 -18.43 4.14 5.64
CA ASP A 34 -17.51 4.35 6.77
C ASP A 34 -17.35 5.84 7.08
N SER A 35 -17.32 6.66 6.03
CA SER A 35 -17.25 8.12 6.09
C SER A 35 -17.69 8.71 4.73
N PRO A 36 -17.93 10.04 4.63
CA PRO A 36 -18.47 10.63 3.41
C PRO A 36 -17.69 10.24 2.14
N GLY A 37 -18.36 9.52 1.24
CA GLY A 37 -17.79 9.07 -0.04
C GLY A 37 -16.91 7.82 0.03
N ILE A 38 -16.78 7.19 1.21
CA ILE A 38 -16.00 5.97 1.45
C ILE A 38 -16.90 4.84 1.94
N MET A 39 -16.97 3.78 1.16
CA MET A 39 -17.73 2.57 1.48
C MET A 39 -16.80 1.47 2.02
N LEU A 40 -17.16 0.85 3.14
CA LEU A 40 -16.58 -0.39 3.62
C LEU A 40 -17.36 -1.59 3.07
N CYS A 41 -16.66 -2.44 2.32
CA CYS A 41 -17.18 -3.66 1.72
C CYS A 41 -16.44 -4.88 2.28
N ASN A 42 -17.06 -5.62 3.21
CA ASN A 42 -16.44 -6.76 3.93
C ASN A 42 -17.28 -8.04 3.86
N ARG A 43 -18.01 -8.21 2.76
CA ARG A 43 -18.86 -9.37 2.46
C ARG A 43 -18.39 -10.03 1.18
N SER A 44 -17.16 -10.54 1.21
CA SER A 44 -16.47 -11.14 0.06
C SER A 44 -16.39 -10.19 -1.15
N PRO A 45 -15.78 -8.99 -0.98
CA PRO A 45 -15.51 -8.12 -2.13
C PRO A 45 -14.57 -8.83 -3.11
N VAL A 46 -14.79 -8.61 -4.41
CA VAL A 46 -13.90 -9.10 -5.46
C VAL A 46 -13.35 -7.90 -6.23
N VAL A 47 -12.04 -7.89 -6.41
CA VAL A 47 -11.34 -6.96 -7.31
C VAL A 47 -10.74 -7.79 -8.43
N GLU A 48 -11.23 -7.63 -9.65
CA GLU A 48 -10.69 -8.30 -10.82
C GLU A 48 -9.85 -7.33 -11.63
N VAL A 49 -8.62 -7.73 -11.95
CA VAL A 49 -7.67 -6.94 -12.74
C VAL A 49 -7.34 -7.69 -14.02
N THR A 50 -7.41 -7.00 -15.16
CA THR A 50 -7.08 -7.55 -16.47
C THR A 50 -5.98 -6.72 -17.12
N PHE A 51 -4.77 -7.25 -17.10
CA PHE A 51 -3.63 -6.64 -17.80
C PHE A 51 -3.75 -6.81 -19.33
N PRO A 52 -3.15 -5.93 -20.13
CA PRO A 52 -3.18 -6.00 -21.59
C PRO A 52 -2.78 -7.39 -22.13
N GLY A 53 -3.69 -8.04 -22.85
CA GLY A 53 -3.45 -9.36 -23.45
C GLY A 53 -3.37 -10.53 -22.45
N ALA A 54 -3.66 -10.30 -21.17
CA ALA A 54 -3.71 -11.33 -20.14
C ALA A 54 -5.16 -11.78 -19.87
N LYS A 55 -5.30 -12.89 -19.13
CA LYS A 55 -6.60 -13.28 -18.57
C LYS A 55 -6.89 -12.44 -17.32
N PRO A 56 -8.18 -12.20 -17.00
CA PRO A 56 -8.55 -11.56 -15.74
C PRO A 56 -8.04 -12.35 -14.53
N ILE A 57 -7.58 -11.63 -13.51
CA ILE A 57 -7.10 -12.17 -12.23
C ILE A 57 -8.01 -11.61 -11.14
N ALA A 58 -8.68 -12.47 -10.38
CA ALA A 58 -9.55 -12.08 -9.28
C ALA A 58 -8.78 -12.09 -7.95
N LEU A 59 -8.93 -11.00 -7.19
CA LEU A 59 -8.45 -10.83 -5.83
C LEU A 59 -9.66 -10.81 -4.89
N GLU A 60 -9.53 -11.51 -3.76
CA GLU A 60 -10.56 -11.60 -2.73
C GLU A 60 -10.01 -11.05 -1.40
N PRO A 61 -9.85 -9.73 -1.25
CA PRO A 61 -9.39 -9.16 0.00
C PRO A 61 -10.44 -9.36 1.10
N GLU A 62 -9.99 -9.44 2.36
CA GLU A 62 -10.91 -9.63 3.51
C GLU A 62 -11.95 -8.50 3.60
N ALA A 63 -11.50 -7.27 3.36
CA ALA A 63 -12.35 -6.10 3.21
C ALA A 63 -11.78 -5.18 2.13
N LEU A 64 -12.63 -4.28 1.63
CA LEU A 64 -12.28 -3.26 0.65
C LEU A 64 -12.90 -1.94 1.07
N TYR A 65 -12.08 -0.91 1.18
CA TYR A 65 -12.52 0.47 1.33
C TYR A 65 -12.56 1.13 -0.05
N VAL A 66 -13.76 1.54 -0.48
CA VAL A 66 -14.00 2.18 -1.79
C VAL A 66 -14.26 3.66 -1.57
N ASP A 67 -13.23 4.48 -1.80
CA ASP A 67 -13.29 5.94 -1.84
C ASP A 67 -13.65 6.40 -3.26
N SER A 68 -14.89 6.89 -3.41
CA SER A 68 -15.41 7.37 -4.68
C SER A 68 -14.79 8.67 -5.19
N ASN A 69 -14.04 9.39 -4.33
CA ASN A 69 -13.30 10.59 -4.69
C ASN A 69 -11.82 10.29 -5.00
N SER A 70 -11.36 9.07 -4.72
CA SER A 70 -9.97 8.63 -4.93
C SER A 70 -9.91 7.12 -5.11
N THR A 71 -10.43 6.62 -6.23
CA THR A 71 -10.70 5.18 -6.39
C THR A 71 -9.48 4.43 -6.92
N PHE A 72 -9.02 4.80 -8.11
CA PHE A 72 -7.93 4.13 -8.81
C PHE A 72 -6.76 5.06 -9.03
N TYR A 73 -5.56 4.55 -8.76
CA TYR A 73 -4.30 5.16 -9.15
C TYR A 73 -3.46 4.17 -9.95
N HIS A 74 -2.77 4.66 -10.97
CA HIS A 74 -1.75 3.91 -11.68
C HIS A 74 -0.51 4.79 -11.82
N GLY A 75 0.61 4.36 -11.25
CA GLY A 75 1.88 5.09 -11.33
C GLY A 75 2.88 4.68 -10.26
N PRO A 76 4.04 5.35 -10.17
CA PRO A 76 5.07 5.04 -9.18
C PRO A 76 4.68 5.51 -7.77
N LEU A 77 5.03 4.73 -6.75
CA LEU A 77 4.92 5.11 -5.34
C LEU A 77 6.09 6.00 -4.89
N ASP A 78 6.31 7.13 -5.54
CA ASP A 78 7.38 8.08 -5.19
C ASP A 78 6.89 9.22 -4.27
N ASP A 79 7.74 10.23 -4.05
CA ASP A 79 7.41 11.40 -3.23
C ASP A 79 6.19 12.19 -3.73
N THR A 80 5.81 12.04 -5.01
CA THR A 80 4.60 12.66 -5.57
C THR A 80 3.33 11.94 -5.15
N TYR A 81 3.41 10.63 -4.92
CA TYR A 81 2.27 9.84 -4.43
C TYR A 81 2.15 9.85 -2.91
N LYS A 82 3.25 9.99 -2.17
CA LYS A 82 3.37 9.80 -0.71
C LYS A 82 2.27 10.41 0.18
N LYS A 83 1.56 11.44 -0.29
CA LYS A 83 0.47 12.12 0.46
C LYS A 83 -0.93 11.71 0.02
N ASN A 84 -1.05 10.90 -1.02
CA ASN A 84 -2.31 10.46 -1.58
C ASN A 84 -2.73 9.11 -0.99
N ARG A 85 -4.01 8.80 -1.16
CA ARG A 85 -4.62 7.53 -0.79
C ARG A 85 -5.59 7.16 -1.90
N HIS A 86 -5.54 5.92 -2.37
CA HIS A 86 -6.52 5.39 -3.30
C HIS A 86 -7.00 4.04 -2.81
N SER A 87 -8.18 3.64 -3.28
CA SER A 87 -8.78 2.35 -2.91
C SER A 87 -8.01 1.19 -3.53
N ILE A 88 -7.63 1.35 -4.80
CA ILE A 88 -6.87 0.39 -5.60
C ILE A 88 -5.74 1.15 -6.30
N ILE A 89 -4.53 0.59 -6.24
CA ILE A 89 -3.31 1.19 -6.77
C ILE A 89 -2.62 0.14 -7.64
N LEU A 90 -2.31 0.50 -8.87
CA LEU A 90 -1.49 -0.26 -9.80
C LEU A 90 -0.08 0.34 -9.84
N THR A 91 0.93 -0.44 -9.51
CA THR A 91 2.30 0.06 -9.41
C THR A 91 3.30 -1.10 -9.45
N ASP A 92 4.43 -0.95 -10.12
CA ASP A 92 5.51 -1.94 -10.11
C ASP A 92 6.37 -1.72 -8.85
N ILE A 93 6.21 -2.57 -7.85
CA ILE A 93 6.86 -2.47 -6.53
C ILE A 93 8.24 -3.14 -6.56
N ASN A 94 8.36 -4.29 -7.22
CA ASN A 94 9.58 -5.09 -7.23
C ASN A 94 10.53 -4.75 -8.40
N GLY A 95 10.11 -3.89 -9.33
CA GLY A 95 10.89 -3.41 -10.46
C GLY A 95 11.04 -4.43 -11.59
N ASP A 96 10.14 -5.42 -11.69
CA ASP A 96 10.21 -6.46 -12.71
C ASP A 96 9.56 -6.07 -14.06
N GLY A 97 8.95 -4.88 -14.12
CA GLY A 97 8.30 -4.34 -15.31
C GLY A 97 6.83 -4.74 -15.48
N HIS A 98 6.25 -5.45 -14.51
CA HIS A 98 4.81 -5.72 -14.43
C HIS A 98 4.19 -4.95 -13.26
N GLU A 99 3.00 -4.39 -13.46
CA GLU A 99 2.28 -3.75 -12.37
C GLU A 99 1.79 -4.77 -11.32
N ASP A 100 2.08 -4.46 -10.06
CA ASP A 100 1.50 -5.08 -8.88
C ASP A 100 0.20 -4.37 -8.47
N VAL A 101 -0.51 -4.94 -7.50
CA VAL A 101 -1.78 -4.39 -7.01
C VAL A 101 -1.72 -4.16 -5.51
N VAL A 102 -2.05 -2.95 -5.08
CA VAL A 102 -2.24 -2.59 -3.67
C VAL A 102 -3.71 -2.23 -3.43
N VAL A 103 -4.30 -2.82 -2.40
CA VAL A 103 -5.72 -2.69 -2.05
C VAL A 103 -5.85 -2.08 -0.67
N TRP A 104 -6.60 -0.98 -0.52
CA TRP A 104 -6.98 -0.46 0.79
C TRP A 104 -7.99 -1.39 1.44
N SER A 105 -7.48 -2.26 2.32
CA SER A 105 -8.24 -3.38 2.90
C SER A 105 -8.49 -3.25 4.39
N GLY A 106 -7.80 -2.34 5.08
CA GLY A 106 -7.94 -2.19 6.53
C GLY A 106 -7.72 -0.77 7.04
N LYS A 107 -7.80 -0.63 8.36
CA LYS A 107 -7.54 0.63 9.10
C LYS A 107 -6.55 0.41 10.24
N GLU A 108 -5.58 -0.47 10.01
CA GLU A 108 -4.55 -0.84 10.99
C GLU A 108 -3.30 0.04 10.88
N GLY A 109 -3.33 1.05 10.00
CA GLY A 109 -2.33 2.10 9.98
C GLY A 109 -2.37 2.93 11.27
N ASN A 110 -1.35 3.76 11.44
CA ASN A 110 -1.21 4.59 12.64
C ASN A 110 -2.46 5.45 12.87
N TYR A 111 -2.89 5.57 14.12
CA TYR A 111 -4.13 6.28 14.51
C TYR A 111 -5.41 5.82 13.79
N GLY A 112 -5.47 4.57 13.35
CA GLY A 112 -6.62 4.05 12.59
C GLY A 112 -6.63 4.49 11.12
N GLY A 113 -5.48 4.92 10.60
CA GLY A 113 -5.25 5.22 9.19
C GLY A 113 -5.31 3.97 8.30
N PRO A 114 -5.30 4.13 6.97
CA PRO A 114 -5.43 3.01 6.04
C PRO A 114 -4.27 2.01 6.16
N SER A 115 -4.59 0.71 6.17
CA SER A 115 -3.65 -0.40 5.94
C SER A 115 -4.02 -1.13 4.65
N TYR A 116 -3.04 -1.81 4.03
CA TYR A 116 -3.18 -2.32 2.66
C TYR A 116 -2.77 -3.79 2.49
N SER A 117 -3.56 -4.50 1.69
CA SER A 117 -3.21 -5.79 1.12
C SER A 117 -2.41 -5.58 -0.15
N VAL A 118 -1.19 -6.14 -0.22
CA VAL A 118 -0.27 -6.00 -1.35
C VAL A 118 -0.20 -7.32 -2.08
N TYR A 119 -0.31 -7.29 -3.41
CA TYR A 119 -0.25 -8.46 -4.27
C TYR A 119 0.77 -8.23 -5.36
N LEU A 120 1.83 -9.05 -5.40
CA LEU A 120 2.85 -8.98 -6.43
C LEU A 120 2.49 -9.84 -7.63
N PHE A 121 2.76 -9.37 -8.85
CA PHE A 121 2.59 -10.20 -10.03
C PHE A 121 3.69 -11.26 -10.09
N ASP A 122 3.28 -12.53 -10.15
CA ASP A 122 4.19 -13.65 -10.39
C ASP A 122 4.16 -14.00 -11.88
N ALA A 123 5.20 -13.63 -12.61
CA ALA A 123 5.30 -13.87 -14.05
C ALA A 123 5.28 -15.36 -14.44
N ALA A 124 5.76 -16.26 -13.57
CA ALA A 124 5.76 -17.69 -13.83
C ALA A 124 4.35 -18.29 -13.70
N GLN A 125 3.61 -17.85 -12.69
CA GLN A 125 2.25 -18.29 -12.43
C GLN A 125 1.19 -17.50 -13.22
N LYS A 126 1.57 -16.32 -13.76
CA LYS A 126 0.70 -15.36 -14.44
C LYS A 126 -0.50 -14.96 -13.59
N THR A 127 -0.25 -14.73 -12.31
CA THR A 127 -1.26 -14.34 -11.31
C THR A 127 -0.67 -13.34 -10.34
N LEU A 128 -1.54 -12.67 -9.59
CA LEU A 128 -1.18 -11.83 -8.46
C LEU A 128 -1.15 -12.68 -7.18
N VAL A 129 -0.09 -12.56 -6.40
CA VAL A 129 0.16 -13.33 -5.18
C VAL A 129 0.23 -12.38 -4.00
N PHE A 130 -0.59 -12.63 -2.97
CA PHE A 130 -0.60 -11.84 -1.74
C PHE A 130 0.79 -11.89 -1.07
N ASN A 131 1.27 -10.71 -0.66
CA ASN A 131 2.57 -10.55 -0.03
C ASN A 131 2.43 -10.04 1.40
N GLN A 132 2.54 -10.97 2.35
CA GLN A 132 2.42 -10.65 3.77
C GLN A 132 3.45 -9.60 4.21
N SER A 133 4.72 -9.79 3.84
CA SER A 133 5.81 -8.93 4.31
C SER A 133 5.64 -7.46 3.86
N LEU A 134 5.17 -7.24 2.63
CA LEU A 134 4.85 -5.89 2.13
C LEU A 134 3.59 -5.31 2.78
N SER A 135 2.55 -6.12 2.99
CA SER A 135 1.34 -5.70 3.69
C SER A 135 1.63 -5.25 5.12
N ASP A 136 2.49 -5.98 5.83
CA ASP A 136 2.84 -5.70 7.23
C ASP A 136 3.54 -4.34 7.40
N ILE A 137 4.26 -3.84 6.38
CA ILE A 137 4.86 -2.49 6.42
C ILE A 137 3.79 -1.41 6.65
N THR A 138 2.56 -1.64 6.19
CA THR A 138 1.47 -0.64 6.27
C THR A 138 0.77 -0.61 7.62
N VAL A 139 0.96 -1.66 8.44
CA VAL A 139 0.41 -1.75 9.79
C VAL A 139 1.20 -0.81 10.70
N MET A 140 0.49 0.00 11.49
CA MET A 140 1.06 1.08 12.33
C MET A 140 1.87 2.16 11.58
N ALA A 141 1.85 2.15 10.24
CA ALA A 141 2.46 3.19 9.42
C ALA A 141 1.52 4.39 9.24
N ASN A 142 2.09 5.56 8.98
CA ASN A 142 1.33 6.78 8.71
C ASN A 142 0.68 6.78 7.31
N GLY A 143 0.94 5.77 6.49
CA GLY A 143 0.41 5.61 5.14
C GLY A 143 1.11 4.50 4.37
N LEU A 144 0.81 4.40 3.06
CA LEU A 144 1.51 3.47 2.17
C LEU A 144 2.99 3.87 2.03
N PHE A 145 3.86 2.87 1.96
CA PHE A 145 5.30 3.08 1.75
C PHE A 145 5.61 3.72 0.39
N SER A 146 6.77 4.35 0.29
CA SER A 146 7.33 4.84 -0.98
C SER A 146 8.39 3.88 -1.51
N VAL A 147 8.53 3.77 -2.83
CA VAL A 147 9.44 2.85 -3.54
C VAL A 147 10.49 3.65 -4.31
N LYS A 148 11.76 3.25 -4.20
CA LYS A 148 12.88 3.79 -4.99
C LYS A 148 13.89 2.69 -5.31
N GLY A 149 13.81 2.14 -6.51
CA GLY A 149 14.55 0.92 -6.86
C GLY A 149 14.09 -0.23 -5.95
N SER A 150 15.03 -0.99 -5.37
CA SER A 150 14.72 -2.05 -4.40
C SER A 150 14.46 -1.55 -2.98
N MET A 151 14.52 -0.24 -2.74
CA MET A 151 14.36 0.34 -1.40
C MET A 151 12.94 0.83 -1.19
N LEU A 152 12.36 0.48 -0.04
CA LEU A 152 11.07 0.95 0.40
C LEU A 152 11.25 1.81 1.65
N THR A 153 10.48 2.87 1.78
CA THR A 153 10.50 3.73 2.98
C THR A 153 9.10 3.88 3.56
N SER A 154 9.00 3.74 4.88
CA SER A 154 7.76 3.94 5.63
C SER A 154 8.02 4.85 6.82
N THR A 155 6.98 5.56 7.27
CA THR A 155 7.06 6.37 8.47
C THR A 155 6.01 5.94 9.46
N SER A 156 6.37 5.95 10.74
CA SER A 156 5.47 5.73 11.87
C SER A 156 5.86 6.68 13.00
N GLY A 157 5.20 6.58 14.16
CA GLY A 157 5.51 7.45 15.29
C GLY A 157 4.33 7.60 16.25
N ASP A 158 4.45 8.55 17.16
CA ASP A 158 3.43 8.89 18.15
C ASP A 158 2.54 10.09 17.73
N GLY A 159 2.56 10.43 16.44
CA GLY A 159 1.73 11.52 15.90
C GLY A 159 2.11 12.90 16.41
N CYS A 160 3.25 13.04 17.09
CA CYS A 160 3.75 14.32 17.59
C CYS A 160 5.27 14.44 17.43
N CYS A 161 5.99 13.75 18.30
CA CYS A 161 7.33 14.13 18.69
C CYS A 161 8.29 12.93 18.66
N ILE A 162 7.77 11.71 18.61
CA ILE A 162 8.51 10.53 18.19
C ILE A 162 8.17 10.24 16.73
N HIS A 163 9.18 10.36 15.87
CA HIS A 163 9.10 9.99 14.46
C HIS A 163 10.01 8.81 14.18
N VAL A 164 9.48 7.79 13.51
CA VAL A 164 10.25 6.62 13.07
C VAL A 164 10.25 6.60 11.55
N PHE A 165 11.45 6.48 10.97
CA PHE A 165 11.70 6.37 9.54
C PHE A 165 12.35 5.02 9.28
N ASP A 166 11.61 4.12 8.64
CA ASP A 166 12.08 2.79 8.31
C ASP A 166 12.46 2.71 6.83
N THR A 167 13.61 2.09 6.56
CA THR A 167 14.05 1.71 5.22
C THR A 167 14.14 0.21 5.13
N TYR A 168 13.45 -0.35 4.14
CA TYR A 168 13.43 -1.77 3.82
C TYR A 168 14.12 -2.01 2.49
N GLU A 169 14.69 -3.19 2.32
CA GLU A 169 15.17 -3.69 1.05
C GLU A 169 14.28 -4.85 0.59
N LEU A 170 13.76 -4.76 -0.62
CA LEU A 170 12.99 -5.82 -1.27
C LEU A 170 13.92 -6.71 -2.07
N LYS A 171 13.98 -8.00 -1.72
CA LYS A 171 14.74 -9.03 -2.42
C LYS A 171 13.92 -10.29 -2.54
N ASN A 172 13.84 -10.85 -3.74
CA ASN A 172 13.12 -12.10 -4.01
C ASN A 172 11.67 -12.06 -3.49
N ASN A 173 10.97 -10.94 -3.71
CA ASN A 173 9.60 -10.72 -3.25
C ASN A 173 9.43 -10.75 -1.72
N GLU A 174 10.49 -10.58 -0.94
CA GLU A 174 10.44 -10.45 0.52
C GLU A 174 11.12 -9.15 0.95
N VAL A 175 10.48 -8.42 1.87
CA VAL A 175 11.05 -7.19 2.44
C VAL A 175 11.79 -7.47 3.73
N VAL A 176 12.95 -6.83 3.88
CA VAL A 176 13.76 -6.88 5.10
C VAL A 176 14.03 -5.46 5.58
N LEU A 177 13.76 -5.18 6.86
CA LEU A 177 14.13 -3.91 7.48
C LEU A 177 15.67 -3.83 7.55
N ILE A 178 16.25 -2.80 6.93
CA ILE A 178 17.72 -2.62 6.88
C ILE A 178 18.20 -1.42 7.69
N GLU A 179 17.34 -0.41 7.86
CA GLU A 179 17.63 0.77 8.67
C GLU A 179 16.35 1.25 9.36
N ARG A 180 16.47 1.61 10.63
CA ARG A 180 15.44 2.32 11.39
C ARG A 180 16.07 3.55 12.02
N LEU A 181 15.46 4.70 11.75
CA LEU A 181 15.82 5.95 12.38
C LEU A 181 14.66 6.41 13.28
N THR A 182 14.91 6.54 14.57
CA THR A 182 13.98 7.13 15.53
C THR A 182 14.47 8.51 15.95
N GLU A 183 13.64 9.52 15.75
CA GLU A 183 13.85 10.89 16.22
C GLU A 183 12.86 11.19 17.35
N ASP A 184 13.37 11.65 18.50
CA ASP A 184 12.59 12.04 19.67
C ASP A 184 12.84 13.51 19.97
N THR A 185 11.80 14.32 19.76
CA THR A 185 11.78 15.76 19.98
C THR A 185 10.82 16.18 21.10
N ASN A 186 10.56 15.30 22.08
CA ASN A 186 9.76 15.64 23.27
C ASN A 186 10.37 16.81 24.06
N ASP A 187 11.70 16.93 24.06
CA ASP A 187 12.42 18.13 24.50
C ASP A 187 13.05 18.81 23.27
N PRO A 188 12.43 19.87 22.72
CA PRO A 188 12.96 20.58 21.56
C PRO A 188 14.35 21.21 21.79
N ALA A 189 14.75 21.47 23.04
CA ALA A 189 16.07 22.00 23.36
C ALA A 189 17.16 20.90 23.33
N ASN A 190 16.77 19.62 23.39
CA ASN A 190 17.67 18.48 23.42
C ASN A 190 17.10 17.30 22.60
N PRO A 191 17.03 17.42 21.26
CA PRO A 191 16.50 16.37 20.40
C PRO A 191 17.40 15.13 20.44
N LYS A 192 16.79 13.95 20.45
CA LYS A 192 17.50 12.66 20.45
C LYS A 192 17.31 11.95 19.13
N LYS A 193 18.36 11.25 18.70
CA LYS A 193 18.38 10.44 17.49
C LYS A 193 18.93 9.07 17.80
N LYS A 194 18.21 8.02 17.42
CA LYS A 194 18.66 6.63 17.50
C LYS A 194 18.66 6.04 16.09
N MET A 195 19.78 5.47 15.67
CA MET A 195 19.91 4.80 14.38
C MET A 195 20.17 3.32 14.61
N GLU A 196 19.41 2.46 13.94
CA GLU A 196 19.56 1.02 13.97
C GLU A 196 19.78 0.51 12.55
N ARG A 197 20.72 -0.43 12.36
CA ARG A 197 20.99 -1.05 11.06
C ARG A 197 21.05 -2.57 11.18
N LEU A 198 20.66 -3.25 10.11
CA LEU A 198 20.75 -4.70 10.04
C LEU A 198 22.21 -5.15 10.02
N GLN A 199 22.64 -5.91 11.04
CA GLN A 199 23.98 -6.46 11.16
C GLN A 199 23.93 -7.91 11.67
N GLY A 200 24.34 -8.85 10.84
CA GLY A 200 24.32 -10.27 11.20
C GLY A 200 22.91 -10.83 11.39
N GLY A 201 21.92 -10.30 10.67
CA GLY A 201 20.52 -10.76 10.74
C GLY A 201 19.67 -10.09 11.82
N GLU A 202 20.23 -9.19 12.61
CA GLU A 202 19.52 -8.45 13.66
C GLU A 202 19.70 -6.95 13.51
N MET A 203 18.67 -6.17 13.88
CA MET A 203 18.77 -4.71 13.96
C MET A 203 19.62 -4.33 15.19
N LYS A 204 20.71 -3.60 14.97
CA LYS A 204 21.61 -3.13 16.03
C LYS A 204 21.71 -1.63 16.00
N GLU A 205 21.67 -1.03 17.19
CA GLU A 205 21.96 0.39 17.34
C GLU A 205 23.40 0.67 16.88
N VAL A 206 23.56 1.72 16.08
CA VAL A 206 24.85 2.17 15.56
C VAL A 206 25.07 3.61 15.94
N SER A 207 26.29 3.92 16.34
CA SER A 207 26.73 5.31 16.49
C SER A 207 26.82 5.95 15.11
N ASN A 208 26.30 7.18 14.99
CA ASN A 208 26.47 8.01 13.81
C ASN A 208 27.94 8.42 13.62
#